data_AF-A0AAW9EF66-F1
#
_entry.id   AF-A0AAW9EF66-F1
#
_cell.length_a   1.000
_cell.length_b   1.000
_cell.length_c   1.000
_cell.angle_alpha   90.00
_cell.angle_beta   90.00
_cell.angle_gamma   90.00
#
_symmetry.space_group_name_H-M   'P 1'
#
loop_
_entity.id
_entity.type
_entity.pdbx_description
1 polymer ?
#
loop_
_entity_poly.entity_id
_entity_poly.type
_entity_poly.pdbx_seq_one_letter_code
_entity_poly.pdbx_strand_id
1 'polypeptide(L)' 'SHQLGLGMRLVDKRIKLRYGDLYGVLVECQPDNYTKIKICLPLEKNMDNAA' A
#
# COMPACT_ATOMS: atom_id res chain seq x y z
N SER A 1 16.95 -13.88 -2.23
CA SER A 1 15.72 -13.35 -1.58
C SER A 1 15.50 -11.96 -2.11
N HIS A 2 14.47 -11.73 -2.94
CA HIS A 2 14.23 -10.44 -3.61
C HIS A 2 13.94 -9.38 -2.53
N GLN A 3 14.92 -8.54 -2.24
CA GLN A 3 14.81 -7.52 -1.21
C GLN A 3 13.92 -6.39 -1.75
N LEU A 4 12.74 -6.18 -1.15
CA LEU A 4 11.92 -5.00 -1.45
C LEU A 4 12.81 -3.76 -1.32
N GLY A 5 12.82 -2.92 -2.36
CA GLY A 5 13.58 -1.67 -2.36
C GLY A 5 13.23 -0.81 -1.15
N LEU A 6 14.21 -0.05 -0.64
CA LEU A 6 14.07 0.82 0.53
C LEU A 6 12.82 1.71 0.45
N GLY A 7 12.56 2.28 -0.73
CA GLY A 7 11.39 3.12 -0.97
C GLY A 7 10.07 2.40 -0.66
N MET A 8 9.92 1.15 -1.10
CA MET A 8 8.68 0.39 -0.89
C MET A 8 8.45 0.06 0.59
N ARG A 9 9.53 -0.25 1.33
CA ARG A 9 9.46 -0.47 2.78
C ARG A 9 9.02 0.78 3.53
N LEU A 10 9.49 1.95 3.10
CA LEU A 10 9.12 3.23 3.72
C LEU A 10 7.65 3.58 3.44
N VAL A 11 7.16 3.30 2.22
CA VAL A 11 5.75 3.51 1.87
C VAL A 11 4.83 2.62 2.70
N ASP A 12 5.11 1.32 2.78
CA ASP A 12 4.35 0.38 3.62
C ASP A 12 4.33 0.83 5.08
N LYS A 13 5.49 1.19 5.64
CA LYS A 13 5.61 1.68 7.02
C LYS A 13 4.78 2.95 7.25
N ARG A 14 4.78 3.90 6.31
CA ARG A 14 4.00 5.14 6.44
C ARG A 14 2.50 4.87 6.43
N ILE A 15 2.03 3.97 5.57
CA ILE A 15 0.61 3.59 5.50
C ILE A 15 0.18 2.94 6.81
N LYS A 16 0.95 1.98 7.32
CA LYS A 16 0.68 1.31 8.60
C LYS A 16 0.69 2.27 9.78
N LEU A 17 1.67 3.18 9.84
CA LEU A 17 1.73 4.20 10.90
C LEU A 17 0.53 5.14 10.88
N ARG A 18 -0.04 5.43 9.70
CA ARG A 18 -1.18 6.36 9.58
C ARG A 18 -2.52 5.68 9.81
N TYR A 19 -2.73 4.49 9.25
CA TYR A 19 -4.04 3.86 9.19
C TYR A 19 -4.16 2.56 10.01
N GLY A 20 -3.04 2.04 10.52
CA GLY A 20 -2.96 0.79 11.26
C GLY A 20 -2.46 -0.39 10.42
N ASP A 21 -2.06 -1.47 11.08
CA ASP A 21 -1.44 -2.66 10.47
C ASP A 21 -2.35 -3.45 9.51
N LEU A 22 -3.65 -3.16 9.49
CA LEU A 22 -4.60 -3.72 8.52
C LEU A 22 -4.44 -3.12 7.11
N TYR A 23 -3.70 -2.02 6.99
CA TYR A 23 -3.42 -1.32 5.74
C TYR A 23 -1.95 -1.44 5.36
N GLY A 24 -1.61 -1.19 4.10
CA GLY A 24 -0.21 -1.27 3.66
C GLY A 24 -0.05 -1.57 2.18
N VAL A 25 1.13 -2.06 1.83
CA VAL A 25 1.47 -2.46 0.46
C VAL A 25 1.94 -3.91 0.43
N LEU A 26 1.35 -4.70 -0.46
CA LEU A 26 1.80 -6.05 -0.80
C LEU A 26 2.44 -6.04 -2.19
N VAL A 27 3.61 -6.66 -2.30
CA VAL A 27 4.35 -6.78 -3.56
C VAL A 27 4.54 -8.25 -3.89
N GLU A 28 4.01 -8.66 -5.03
CA GLU A 28 4.16 -10.00 -5.60
C GLU A 28 4.91 -9.86 -6.94
N CYS A 29 6.10 -10.44 -7.05
CA CYS A 29 6.90 -10.36 -8.27
C CYS A 29 7.00 -11.76 -8.90
N GLN A 30 6.67 -11.85 -10.19
CA GLN A 30 6.93 -13.01 -11.04
C GLN A 30 8.05 -12.61 -12.02
N PRO A 31 9.26 -13.17 -11.87
CA PRO A 31 10.39 -12.90 -12.76
C PRO A 31 9.98 -13.07 -14.22
N ASP A 32 10.47 -12.18 -15.07
CA ASP A 32 10.26 -12.23 -16.53
C ASP A 32 8.80 -12.12 -16.99
N ASN A 33 7.89 -11.77 -16.07
CA ASN A 33 6.46 -11.69 -16.37
C ASN A 33 5.83 -10.39 -15.86
N TYR A 34 5.72 -10.22 -14.53
CA TYR A 34 5.11 -9.02 -13.96
C TYR A 34 5.51 -8.75 -12.52
N THR A 35 5.29 -7.51 -12.10
CA THR A 35 5.23 -7.15 -10.69
C THR A 35 3.82 -6.66 -10.38
N LYS A 36 3.18 -7.28 -9.39
CA LYS A 36 1.84 -6.95 -8.92
C LYS A 36 1.96 -6.25 -7.57
N ILE A 37 1.42 -5.05 -7.50
CA ILE A 37 1.37 -4.24 -6.28
C ILE A 37 -0.10 -4.16 -5.84
N LYS A 38 -0.40 -4.53 -4.60
CA LYS A 38 -1.70 -4.29 -3.97
C LYS A 38 -1.54 -3.26 -2.87
N ILE A 39 -2.40 -2.26 -2.86
CA ILE A 39 -2.42 -1.21 -1.86
C ILE A 39 -3.77 -1.26 -1.16
N CYS A 40 -3.76 -1.39 0.16
CA CYS A 40 -4.95 -1.34 1.00
C CYS A 40 -4.97 -0.01 1.74
N LEU A 41 -6.03 0.78 1.53
CA LEU A 41 -6.27 2.07 2.18
C LEU A 41 -7.71 2.13 2.68
N PRO A 42 -7.99 2.90 3.75
CA PRO A 42 -9.36 3.18 4.14
C PRO A 42 -10.05 4.02 3.07
N LEU A 43 -11.33 3.74 2.85
CA LEU A 43 -12.18 4.59 2.02
C LEU A 43 -12.45 5.89 2.78
N GLU A 44 -11.90 7.01 2.32
CA GLU A 44 -12.31 8.31 2.84
C GLU A 44 -13.70 8.64 2.31
N LYS A 45 -14.67 8.72 3.21
CA LYS A 45 -16.01 9.20 2.88
C LYS A 45 -15.92 10.72 2.78
N ASN A 46 -15.71 11.24 1.58
CA ASN A 46 -15.96 12.67 1.36
C ASN A 46 -17.45 12.87 1.64
N MET A 47 -17.77 13.56 2.73
CA MET A 47 -19.10 14.13 2.89
C MET A 47 -19.08 15.34 1.96
N ASP A 48 -19.43 15.13 0.70
CA ASP A 48 -19.82 16.24 -0.15
C ASP A 48 -20.98 16.91 0.59
N ASN A 49 -20.77 18.13 1.10
CA ASN A 49 -21.84 18.95 1.65
C ASN A 49 -22.87 19.18 0.54
N ALA A 50 -23.87 18.31 0.46
CA ALA A 50 -25.15 18.60 -0.17
C ALA A 50 -26.15 18.87 0.96
N ALA A 51 -25.97 20.03 1.58
CA ALA A 51 -27.06 20.77 2.18
C ALA A 51 -27.96 21.33 1.06
#